data_AF-A0AAV8Z0G7-F1
#
_entry.id   AF-A0AAV8Z0G7-F1
#
_cell.length_a   1.000
_cell.length_b   1.000
_cell.length_c   1.000
_cell.angle_alpha   90.00
_cell.angle_beta   90.00
_cell.angle_gamma   90.00
#
_symmetry.space_group_name_H-M   'P 1'
#
loop_
_entity.id
_entity.type
_entity.pdbx_description
1 polymer ?
#
loop_
_entity_poly.entity_id
_entity_poly.type
_entity_poly.pdbx_seq_one_letter_code
_entity_poly.pdbx_strand_id
1 'polypeptide(L)'
;MSAAMLTADWFLLGRELYYRKFEIYSMAWHQEINLENYIASSASYGGPIAIRRDDQKFVKVQGTGQPIISIFSGSGKQIASFKWTRRPIVYMGWSNDEKLICVQEDGMVVIHDMFGKYLHTFAISQKVQDAKVIDAKIFISPQNFTGIAVMTSNFKIFLVHNIQEPKTRQLSELPRSSMQPTCWSVISEESTEVLIARGLELYRLKQDEHLTSAMLEPDITNKYTSILEMAVSLNARHLALCGNEAVVLYWERDSTLLVVGKYGQKMLYSYDGTVHLVPEIDGVRIVSNTQHELLQKVPEVVQKIFRINSTDPGSFLLEASKQFQKGSHKANEYICLVKNDLQTAVNQCIEAVGYEFDTEVQKMLIRAAQFGKCFVADMRSDSYVYMCRLLRVLNAVRDPKVGIPLTVTQYPFFLKPLYVKLKCMKKKEQGLLDRLITRNNYYLALQIAKYLKMPEKEGSSHILVHWAKYKVSQSQLEEETVAREIAEKLGYTSGISYSEIASTASEYGRKN
;
A
#
# COMPACT_ATOMS: atom_id res chain seq x y z
N MET A 1 -23.07 17.94 12.08
CA MET A 1 -22.45 18.01 10.74
C MET A 1 -23.56 18.02 9.68
N SER A 2 -23.56 19.00 8.78
CA SER A 2 -24.54 19.08 7.67
C SER A 2 -24.12 18.20 6.49
N ALA A 3 -25.03 17.89 5.57
CA ALA A 3 -24.71 17.13 4.35
C ALA A 3 -23.64 17.84 3.48
N ALA A 4 -23.66 19.18 3.43
CA ALA A 4 -22.66 19.98 2.74
C ALA A 4 -21.25 19.80 3.33
N MET A 5 -21.13 19.68 4.65
CA MET A 5 -19.82 19.41 5.29
C MET A 5 -19.33 17.97 5.01
N LEU A 6 -20.25 17.00 4.95
CA LEU A 6 -19.94 15.58 4.71
C LEU A 6 -19.58 15.26 3.25
N THR A 7 -19.82 16.19 2.35
CA THR A 7 -19.56 16.07 0.90
C THR A 7 -18.66 17.18 0.37
N ALA A 8 -18.06 17.98 1.27
CA ALA A 8 -17.24 19.14 0.89
C ALA A 8 -15.98 18.74 0.11
N ASP A 9 -15.47 17.54 0.36
CA ASP A 9 -14.33 16.93 -0.31
C ASP A 9 -14.72 16.14 -1.57
N TRP A 10 -16.01 16.10 -1.93
CA TRP A 10 -16.50 15.36 -3.10
C TRP A 10 -16.55 16.25 -4.33
N PHE A 11 -16.31 15.61 -5.46
CA PHE A 11 -16.39 16.23 -6.75
C PHE A 11 -17.01 15.28 -7.76
N LEU A 12 -17.85 15.86 -8.61
CA LEU A 12 -18.55 15.13 -9.65
C LEU A 12 -17.69 15.09 -10.91
N LEU A 13 -17.29 13.89 -11.32
CA LEU A 13 -16.58 13.64 -12.57
C LEU A 13 -17.56 13.06 -13.60
N GLY A 14 -18.14 13.92 -14.44
CA GLY A 14 -19.20 13.52 -15.37
C GLY A 14 -20.59 13.68 -14.77
N ARG A 15 -21.44 12.65 -14.87
CA ARG A 15 -22.86 12.74 -14.47
C ARG A 15 -23.17 12.09 -13.13
N GLU A 16 -22.53 10.96 -12.82
CA GLU A 16 -22.88 10.14 -11.64
C GLU A 16 -21.67 9.68 -10.82
N LEU A 17 -20.44 9.94 -11.28
CA LEU A 17 -19.24 9.46 -10.61
C LEU A 17 -18.73 10.52 -9.65
N TYR A 18 -18.89 10.27 -8.36
CA TYR A 18 -18.24 11.08 -7.33
C TYR A 18 -16.88 10.51 -7.00
N TYR A 19 -15.91 11.40 -6.91
CA TYR A 19 -14.60 11.15 -6.34
C TYR A 19 -14.40 12.08 -5.14
N ARG A 20 -13.50 11.71 -4.24
CA ARG A 20 -13.11 12.55 -3.10
C ARG A 20 -11.61 12.57 -2.90
N LYS A 21 -11.11 13.68 -2.38
CA LYS A 21 -9.71 13.87 -1.98
C LYS A 21 -9.69 14.45 -0.59
N PHE A 22 -9.10 13.72 0.36
CA PHE A 22 -9.02 14.14 1.75
C PHE A 22 -7.65 13.87 2.35
N GLU A 23 -7.28 14.70 3.32
CA GLU A 23 -6.04 14.55 4.06
C GLU A 23 -6.13 13.35 5.02
N ILE A 24 -5.13 12.48 4.96
CA ILE A 24 -4.91 11.37 5.89
C ILE A 24 -4.00 11.83 7.03
N TYR A 25 -2.88 12.48 6.68
CA TYR A 25 -1.90 13.00 7.64
C TYR A 25 -1.37 14.36 7.22
N SER A 26 -1.14 15.21 8.19
CA SER A 26 -0.18 16.32 8.07
C SER A 26 1.22 15.73 8.23
N MET A 27 2.11 15.97 7.26
CA MET A 27 3.40 15.31 7.19
C MET A 27 4.36 15.80 8.27
N ALA A 28 4.85 14.86 9.09
CA ALA A 28 5.74 15.18 10.20
C ALA A 28 7.15 15.64 9.78
N TRP A 29 7.54 15.46 8.51
CA TRP A 29 8.80 16.00 7.97
C TRP A 29 8.73 17.50 7.62
N HIS A 30 7.54 18.11 7.70
CA HIS A 30 7.29 19.55 7.52
C HIS A 30 8.09 20.19 6.36
N GLN A 31 9.13 20.97 6.67
CA GLN A 31 9.96 21.74 5.73
C GLN A 31 11.38 21.18 5.57
N GLU A 32 11.73 20.09 6.25
CA GLU A 32 13.06 19.48 6.15
C GLU A 32 13.25 18.81 4.79
N ILE A 33 12.15 18.36 4.18
CA ILE A 33 12.14 17.68 2.89
C ILE A 33 11.41 18.54 1.87
N ASN A 34 12.12 18.88 0.79
CA ASN A 34 11.49 19.32 -0.44
C ASN A 34 11.59 18.18 -1.47
N LEU A 35 10.48 17.48 -1.69
CA LEU A 35 10.37 16.34 -2.60
C LEU A 35 10.84 16.63 -4.03
N GLU A 36 10.87 17.89 -4.46
CA GLU A 36 11.45 18.26 -5.74
C GLU A 36 12.91 17.80 -5.84
N ASN A 37 13.67 17.81 -4.75
CA ASN A 37 15.09 17.44 -4.77
C ASN A 37 15.37 15.95 -4.53
N TYR A 38 14.32 15.13 -4.43
CA TYR A 38 14.43 13.73 -3.99
C TYR A 38 13.69 12.78 -4.93
N ILE A 39 14.25 11.58 -5.06
CA ILE A 39 13.57 10.41 -5.61
C ILE A 39 12.92 9.68 -4.44
N ALA A 40 11.59 9.58 -4.48
CA ALA A 40 10.79 8.91 -3.48
C ALA A 40 10.29 7.55 -3.97
N SER A 41 10.20 6.59 -3.06
CA SER A 41 9.59 5.28 -3.29
C SER A 41 8.80 4.84 -2.07
N SER A 42 7.56 4.42 -2.27
CA SER A 42 6.64 4.07 -1.19
C SER A 42 6.20 2.62 -1.28
N ALA A 43 6.18 1.94 -0.14
CA ALA A 43 5.60 0.60 -0.05
C ALA A 43 4.07 0.66 -0.14
N SER A 44 3.47 -0.37 -0.75
CA SER A 44 2.02 -0.52 -0.90
C SER A 44 1.29 -0.61 0.44
N TYR A 45 0.00 -0.28 0.41
CA TYR A 45 -0.93 -0.39 1.53
C TYR A 45 -0.52 0.44 2.75
N GLY A 46 -0.10 1.68 2.52
CA GLY A 46 0.34 2.57 3.61
C GLY A 46 1.68 2.16 4.23
N GLY A 47 2.53 1.53 3.43
CA GLY A 47 3.89 1.14 3.79
C GLY A 47 4.83 2.35 4.04
N PRO A 48 6.07 2.12 4.50
CA PRO A 48 7.07 3.17 4.65
C PRO A 48 7.43 3.86 3.32
N ILE A 49 7.99 5.06 3.43
CA ILE A 49 8.43 5.90 2.32
C ILE A 49 9.95 6.06 2.41
N ALA A 50 10.68 5.64 1.39
CA ALA A 50 12.11 5.88 1.27
C ALA A 50 12.37 7.03 0.30
N ILE A 51 13.26 7.94 0.68
CA ILE A 51 13.71 9.01 -0.20
C ILE A 51 15.24 9.01 -0.28
N ARG A 52 15.75 9.36 -1.45
CA ARG A 52 17.16 9.68 -1.67
C ARG A 52 17.25 10.95 -2.49
N ARG A 53 18.36 11.66 -2.39
CA ARG A 53 18.59 12.83 -3.25
C ARG A 53 18.54 12.43 -4.73
N ASP A 54 17.95 13.30 -5.54
CA ASP A 54 18.07 13.22 -6.99
C ASP A 54 19.40 13.83 -7.44
N ASP A 55 20.27 12.97 -7.98
CA ASP A 55 21.60 13.36 -8.43
C ASP A 55 21.56 14.15 -9.75
N GLN A 56 20.42 14.13 -10.47
CA GLN A 56 20.20 14.93 -11.68
C GLN A 56 19.84 16.39 -11.37
N LYS A 57 19.49 16.71 -10.11
CA LYS A 57 19.08 18.04 -9.68
C LYS A 57 20.21 18.78 -8.97
N PHE A 58 20.51 19.98 -9.46
CA PHE A 58 21.55 20.85 -8.90
C PHE A 58 21.05 21.51 -7.62
N VAL A 59 21.54 21.02 -6.48
CA VAL A 59 21.23 21.57 -5.14
C VAL A 59 22.54 21.90 -4.43
N LYS A 60 22.61 23.06 -3.77
CA LYS A 60 23.75 23.44 -2.92
C LYS A 60 23.91 22.41 -1.80
N VAL A 61 25.02 21.66 -1.81
CA VAL A 61 25.27 20.60 -0.82
C VAL A 61 25.81 21.23 0.46
N GLN A 62 25.11 21.06 1.57
CA GLN A 62 25.68 21.26 2.90
C GLN A 62 26.17 19.90 3.41
N GLY A 63 27.48 19.67 3.47
CA GLY A 63 28.08 18.44 4.01
C GLY A 63 28.95 17.64 3.02
N THR A 64 29.22 16.37 3.35
CA THR A 64 30.27 15.54 2.72
C THR A 64 29.93 14.99 1.32
N GLY A 65 28.81 15.40 0.71
CA GLY A 65 28.38 14.95 -0.63
C GLY A 65 28.00 13.48 -0.77
N GLN A 66 28.08 12.69 0.30
CA GLN A 66 27.71 11.26 0.27
C GLN A 66 26.19 11.09 0.14
N PRO A 67 25.70 10.18 -0.72
CA PRO A 67 24.27 9.94 -0.84
C PRO A 67 23.70 9.37 0.46
N ILE A 68 22.54 9.88 0.88
CA ILE A 68 21.81 9.45 2.07
C ILE A 68 20.46 8.92 1.63
N ILE A 69 20.06 7.80 2.23
CA ILE A 69 18.71 7.27 2.14
C ILE A 69 18.02 7.51 3.48
N SER A 70 16.86 8.15 3.44
CA SER A 70 16.01 8.37 4.61
C SER A 70 14.70 7.62 4.44
N ILE A 71 14.27 6.93 5.49
CA ILE A 71 13.04 6.14 5.55
C ILE A 71 12.09 6.80 6.54
N PHE A 72 10.84 6.96 6.14
CA PHE A 72 9.76 7.59 6.91
C PHE A 72 8.54 6.68 7.02
N SER A 73 7.74 6.88 8.06
CA SER A 73 6.39 6.29 8.16
C SER A 73 5.45 6.92 7.13
N GLY A 74 4.24 6.36 6.98
CA GLY A 74 3.19 6.98 6.18
C GLY A 74 2.78 8.38 6.68
N SER A 75 2.99 8.68 7.97
CA SER A 75 2.74 10.01 8.56
C SER A 75 3.92 11.00 8.42
N GLY A 76 5.01 10.60 7.74
CA GLY A 76 6.19 11.44 7.56
C GLY A 76 7.14 11.48 8.74
N LYS A 77 6.97 10.61 9.75
CA LYS A 77 7.91 10.51 10.88
C LYS A 77 9.13 9.72 10.43
N GLN A 78 10.33 10.26 10.64
CA GLN A 78 11.57 9.56 10.29
C GLN A 78 11.72 8.27 11.11
N ILE A 79 11.95 7.16 10.40
CA ILE A 79 12.21 5.83 10.96
C ILE A 79 13.71 5.58 10.99
N ALA A 80 14.40 5.85 9.87
CA ALA A 80 15.83 5.63 9.74
C ALA A 80 16.45 6.60 8.74
N SER A 81 17.76 6.83 8.89
CA SER A 81 18.56 7.52 7.87
C SER A 81 19.96 6.94 7.88
N PHE A 82 20.47 6.57 6.71
CA PHE A 82 21.78 5.95 6.59
C PHE A 82 22.51 6.40 5.33
N LYS A 83 23.84 6.40 5.41
CA LYS A 83 24.72 6.75 4.30
C LYS A 83 24.81 5.60 3.32
N TRP A 84 24.65 5.91 2.04
CA TRP A 84 24.88 4.97 0.96
C TRP A 84 26.33 5.05 0.48
N THR A 85 27.10 4.01 0.79
CA THR A 85 28.53 3.93 0.48
C THR A 85 28.84 3.01 -0.71
N ARG A 86 27.81 2.49 -1.37
CA ARG A 86 27.93 1.52 -2.47
C ARG A 86 27.82 2.22 -3.83
N ARG A 87 27.78 1.44 -4.92
CA ARG A 87 27.61 1.93 -6.29
C ARG A 87 26.31 2.71 -6.48
N PRO A 88 26.21 3.59 -7.50
CA PRO A 88 25.00 4.36 -7.77
C PRO A 88 23.75 3.49 -7.88
N ILE A 89 22.64 3.99 -7.33
CA ILE A 89 21.34 3.31 -7.36
C ILE A 89 20.63 3.72 -8.64
N VAL A 90 20.28 2.73 -9.47
CA VAL A 90 19.42 2.93 -10.63
C VAL A 90 17.96 3.00 -10.17
N TYR A 91 17.55 2.08 -9.31
CA TYR A 91 16.15 1.99 -8.86
C TYR A 91 16.05 1.65 -7.38
N MET A 92 15.06 2.24 -6.71
CA MET A 92 14.74 1.99 -5.31
C MET A 92 13.26 1.65 -5.18
N GLY A 93 12.95 0.57 -4.47
CA GLY A 93 11.57 0.25 -4.12
C GLY A 93 11.46 -0.75 -3.01
N TRP A 94 10.24 -1.20 -2.78
CA TRP A 94 9.90 -1.97 -1.60
C TRP A 94 9.41 -3.36 -1.97
N SER A 95 9.81 -4.35 -1.18
CA SER A 95 9.17 -5.66 -1.22
C SER A 95 7.76 -5.61 -0.61
N ASN A 96 6.99 -6.66 -0.87
CA ASN A 96 5.71 -6.89 -0.22
C ASN A 96 5.82 -7.01 1.31
N ASP A 97 7.02 -7.32 1.83
CA ASP A 97 7.34 -7.44 3.25
C ASP A 97 8.11 -6.26 3.87
N GLU A 98 7.97 -5.06 3.28
CA GLU A 98 8.55 -3.80 3.78
C GLU A 98 10.09 -3.82 3.91
N LYS A 99 10.78 -4.58 3.04
CA LYS A 99 12.22 -4.48 2.85
C LYS A 99 12.52 -3.50 1.73
N LEU A 100 13.48 -2.63 1.97
CA LEU A 100 13.97 -1.69 0.97
C LEU A 100 14.93 -2.41 0.03
N ILE A 101 14.67 -2.32 -1.27
CA ILE A 101 15.43 -2.92 -2.35
C ILE A 101 16.07 -1.81 -3.16
N CYS A 102 17.39 -1.85 -3.28
CA CYS A 102 18.19 -0.93 -4.09
C CYS A 102 18.89 -1.72 -5.20
N VAL A 103 18.56 -1.41 -6.46
CA VAL A 103 19.20 -1.98 -7.65
C VAL A 103 20.31 -1.03 -8.11
N GLN A 104 21.53 -1.54 -8.24
CA GLN A 104 22.73 -0.77 -8.59
C GLN A 104 23.03 -0.83 -10.10
N GLU A 105 23.80 0.14 -10.59
CA GLU A 105 24.24 0.23 -11.99
C GLU A 105 25.02 -1.01 -12.45
N ASP A 106 25.74 -1.68 -11.55
CA ASP A 106 26.48 -2.91 -11.83
C ASP A 106 25.62 -4.18 -11.71
N GLY A 107 24.31 -4.08 -11.53
CA GLY A 107 23.44 -5.27 -11.42
C GLY A 107 23.47 -5.97 -10.08
N MET A 108 24.09 -5.37 -9.06
CA MET A 108 23.93 -5.80 -7.67
C MET A 108 22.59 -5.32 -7.11
N VAL A 109 21.91 -6.20 -6.37
CA VAL A 109 20.71 -5.89 -5.59
C VAL A 109 21.08 -5.91 -4.12
N VAL A 110 20.83 -4.81 -3.42
CA VAL A 110 21.06 -4.67 -1.98
C VAL A 110 19.73 -4.55 -1.27
N ILE A 111 19.55 -5.34 -0.22
CA ILE A 111 18.31 -5.39 0.54
C ILE A 111 18.59 -4.91 1.97
N HIS A 112 17.79 -3.94 2.42
CA HIS A 112 17.75 -3.43 3.78
C HIS A 112 16.39 -3.72 4.41
N ASP A 113 16.33 -3.82 5.73
CA ASP A 113 15.05 -3.72 6.43
C ASP A 113 14.55 -2.27 6.47
N MET A 114 13.34 -2.07 6.99
CA MET A 114 12.73 -0.75 7.14
C MET A 114 13.46 0.19 8.12
N PHE A 115 14.39 -0.33 8.93
CA PHE A 115 15.22 0.47 9.84
C PHE A 115 16.58 0.83 9.21
N GLY A 116 16.76 0.53 7.91
CA GLY A 116 17.99 0.79 7.17
C GLY A 116 19.11 -0.22 7.45
N LYS A 117 18.86 -1.27 8.25
CA LYS A 117 19.86 -2.31 8.51
C LYS A 117 20.05 -3.12 7.24
N TYR A 118 21.31 -3.26 6.82
CA TYR A 118 21.68 -4.14 5.72
C TYR A 118 21.32 -5.59 6.07
N LEU A 119 20.60 -6.27 5.16
CA LEU A 119 20.25 -7.68 5.29
C LEU A 119 21.18 -8.56 4.47
N HIS A 120 21.16 -8.40 3.14
CA HIS A 120 22.04 -9.13 2.23
C HIS A 120 22.11 -8.46 0.86
N THR A 121 22.99 -8.97 -0.01
CA THR A 121 23.09 -8.55 -1.41
C THR A 121 23.27 -9.77 -2.30
N PHE A 122 22.83 -9.68 -3.55
CA PHE A 122 23.07 -10.68 -4.58
C PHE A 122 23.26 -10.01 -5.94
N ALA A 123 23.98 -10.68 -6.84
CA ALA A 123 24.12 -10.25 -8.23
C ALA A 123 22.98 -10.83 -9.08
N ILE A 124 22.42 -10.04 -10.00
CA ILE A 124 21.39 -10.54 -10.92
C ILE A 124 22.00 -11.56 -11.88
N SER A 125 23.05 -11.20 -12.61
CA SER A 125 23.85 -12.15 -13.39
C SER A 125 25.16 -11.51 -13.83
N GLN A 126 26.13 -12.33 -14.25
CA GLN A 126 27.37 -11.82 -14.86
C GLN A 126 27.08 -11.01 -16.13
N LYS A 127 26.15 -11.48 -16.97
CA LYS A 127 25.75 -10.78 -18.21
C LYS A 127 25.23 -9.37 -17.94
N VAL A 128 24.55 -9.15 -16.80
CA VAL A 128 24.05 -7.83 -16.38
C VAL A 128 25.19 -6.94 -15.89
N GLN A 129 26.14 -7.50 -15.13
CA GLN A 129 27.32 -6.76 -14.67
C GLN A 129 28.14 -6.21 -15.85
N ASP A 130 28.33 -7.04 -16.89
CA ASP A 130 29.11 -6.66 -18.06
C ASP A 130 28.42 -5.55 -18.89
N ALA A 131 27.08 -5.52 -18.90
CA ALA A 131 26.29 -4.60 -19.71
C ALA A 131 25.76 -3.37 -18.95
N LYS A 132 25.86 -3.33 -17.62
CA LYS A 132 25.25 -2.33 -16.71
C LYS A 132 23.73 -2.26 -16.78
N VAL A 133 23.10 -1.93 -15.66
CA VAL A 133 21.65 -1.68 -15.54
C VAL A 133 21.36 -0.21 -15.85
N ILE A 134 20.36 0.04 -16.69
CA ILE A 134 19.87 1.40 -17.02
C ILE A 134 18.47 1.68 -16.46
N ASP A 135 17.67 0.64 -16.22
CA ASP A 135 16.35 0.77 -15.60
C ASP A 135 15.96 -0.53 -14.88
N ALA A 136 15.06 -0.44 -13.90
CA ALA A 136 14.56 -1.60 -13.17
C ALA A 136 13.12 -1.39 -12.68
N LYS A 137 12.40 -2.51 -12.49
CA LYS A 137 11.05 -2.54 -11.94
C LYS A 137 10.94 -3.62 -10.88
N ILE A 138 10.34 -3.27 -9.74
CA ILE A 138 9.95 -4.24 -8.71
C ILE A 138 8.47 -4.53 -8.90
N PHE A 139 8.10 -5.81 -8.84
CA PHE A 139 6.72 -6.25 -8.99
C PHE A 139 6.38 -7.30 -7.92
N ILE A 140 5.09 -7.44 -7.64
CA ILE A 140 4.56 -8.46 -6.73
C ILE A 140 3.85 -9.51 -7.58
N SER A 141 4.28 -10.77 -7.48
CA SER A 141 3.64 -11.88 -8.19
C SER A 141 2.28 -12.22 -7.55
N PRO A 142 1.37 -12.91 -8.26
CA PRO A 142 0.10 -13.35 -7.68
C PRO A 142 0.23 -14.33 -6.52
N GLN A 143 1.41 -14.95 -6.35
CA GLN A 143 1.75 -15.78 -5.21
C GLN A 143 2.33 -14.97 -4.03
N ASN A 144 2.25 -13.63 -4.11
CA ASN A 144 2.76 -12.68 -3.15
C ASN A 144 4.28 -12.81 -2.92
N PHE A 145 5.04 -13.00 -4.00
CA PHE A 145 6.50 -12.90 -3.99
C PHE A 145 6.93 -11.56 -4.57
N THR A 146 8.03 -11.02 -4.05
CA THR A 146 8.66 -9.85 -4.65
C THR A 146 9.63 -10.28 -5.74
N GLY A 147 9.42 -9.80 -6.96
CA GLY A 147 10.30 -9.99 -8.09
C GLY A 147 10.94 -8.69 -8.57
N ILE A 148 12.02 -8.83 -9.34
CA ILE A 148 12.79 -7.72 -9.91
C ILE A 148 12.98 -7.98 -11.40
N ALA A 149 12.71 -7.00 -12.24
CA ALA A 149 13.13 -6.99 -13.63
C ALA A 149 14.13 -5.85 -13.85
N VAL A 150 15.16 -6.07 -14.65
CA VAL A 150 16.14 -5.05 -15.02
C VAL A 150 16.35 -4.98 -16.52
N MET A 151 16.56 -3.78 -17.02
CA MET A 151 16.97 -3.49 -18.39
C MET A 151 18.44 -3.09 -18.40
N THR A 152 19.23 -3.72 -19.26
CA THR A 152 20.65 -3.39 -19.45
C THR A 152 20.86 -2.34 -20.55
N SER A 153 22.08 -1.78 -20.65
CA SER A 153 22.40 -0.74 -21.67
C SER A 153 22.24 -1.20 -23.12
N ASN A 154 22.26 -2.52 -23.37
CA ASN A 154 21.97 -3.14 -24.66
C ASN A 154 20.51 -3.60 -24.80
N PHE A 155 19.60 -3.06 -23.97
CA PHE A 155 18.15 -3.28 -23.99
C PHE A 155 17.71 -4.72 -23.78
N LYS A 156 18.55 -5.56 -23.18
CA LYS A 156 18.14 -6.90 -22.74
C LYS A 156 17.44 -6.83 -21.40
N ILE A 157 16.44 -7.68 -21.21
CA ILE A 157 15.69 -7.77 -19.95
C ILE A 157 16.10 -9.04 -19.19
N PHE A 158 16.37 -8.88 -17.91
CA PHE A 158 16.60 -9.97 -16.97
C PHE A 158 15.56 -9.93 -15.86
N LEU A 159 15.09 -11.11 -15.46
CA LEU A 159 14.01 -11.29 -14.53
C LEU A 159 14.43 -12.19 -13.36
N VAL A 160 14.20 -11.70 -12.14
CA VAL A 160 14.30 -12.44 -10.88
C VAL A 160 12.88 -12.59 -10.33
N HIS A 161 12.32 -13.80 -10.35
CA HIS A 161 10.92 -14.03 -9.93
C HIS A 161 10.70 -13.89 -8.42
N ASN A 162 11.72 -14.21 -7.62
CA ASN A 162 11.63 -14.16 -6.17
C ASN A 162 12.99 -13.74 -5.59
N ILE A 163 13.03 -12.62 -4.88
CA ILE A 163 14.25 -12.13 -4.23
C ILE A 163 14.74 -13.04 -3.08
N GLN A 164 13.88 -13.88 -2.50
CA GLN A 164 14.27 -14.80 -1.42
C GLN A 164 15.06 -16.00 -1.95
N GLU A 165 14.78 -16.40 -3.19
CA GLU A 165 15.48 -17.46 -3.91
C GLU A 165 15.88 -16.91 -5.29
N PRO A 166 16.89 -16.02 -5.35
CA PRO A 166 17.19 -15.25 -6.55
C PRO A 166 17.66 -16.19 -7.67
N LYS A 167 16.76 -16.43 -8.62
CA LYS A 167 17.03 -17.14 -9.88
C LYS A 167 16.74 -16.21 -11.02
N THR A 168 17.77 -15.93 -11.80
CA THR A 168 17.70 -15.00 -12.91
C THR A 168 17.40 -15.74 -14.20
N ARG A 169 16.52 -15.17 -15.01
CA ARG A 169 16.26 -15.57 -16.39
C ARG A 169 16.43 -14.37 -17.32
N GLN A 170 17.14 -14.56 -18.41
CA GLN A 170 17.12 -13.61 -19.51
C GLN A 170 15.84 -13.84 -20.32
N LEU A 171 15.17 -12.76 -20.73
CA LEU A 171 14.01 -12.85 -21.61
C LEU A 171 14.43 -12.84 -23.08
N SER A 172 13.49 -13.20 -23.96
CA SER A 172 13.68 -13.15 -25.42
C SER A 172 14.20 -11.79 -25.87
N GLU A 173 15.11 -11.78 -26.83
CA GLU A 173 15.66 -10.54 -27.37
C GLU A 173 14.66 -9.79 -28.25
N LEU A 174 14.82 -8.46 -28.30
CA LEU A 174 14.12 -7.63 -29.27
C LEU A 174 14.72 -7.79 -30.67
N PRO A 175 13.90 -7.66 -31.74
CA PRO A 175 14.42 -7.61 -33.10
C PRO A 175 15.41 -6.45 -33.24
N ARG A 176 16.52 -6.68 -33.96
CA ARG A 176 17.56 -5.65 -34.17
C ARG A 176 16.94 -4.41 -34.81
N SER A 177 17.24 -3.24 -34.25
CA SER A 177 16.80 -1.94 -34.76
C SER A 177 17.77 -0.84 -34.34
N SER A 178 17.75 0.28 -35.05
CA SER A 178 18.44 1.51 -34.66
C SER A 178 17.65 2.33 -33.62
N MET A 179 16.36 2.04 -33.45
CA MET A 179 15.52 2.70 -32.45
C MET A 179 15.70 2.07 -31.07
N GLN A 180 15.75 2.91 -30.03
CA GLN A 180 15.81 2.47 -28.64
C GLN A 180 14.39 2.24 -28.09
N PRO A 181 14.20 1.36 -27.09
CA PRO A 181 12.93 1.21 -26.41
C PRO A 181 12.43 2.55 -25.84
N THR A 182 11.15 2.84 -26.03
CA THR A 182 10.51 4.07 -25.53
C THR A 182 9.98 3.87 -24.11
N CYS A 183 9.41 2.70 -23.80
CA CYS A 183 9.01 2.33 -22.45
C CYS A 183 8.87 0.82 -22.31
N TRP A 184 8.74 0.33 -21.08
CA TRP A 184 8.52 -1.08 -20.79
C TRP A 184 7.73 -1.25 -19.49
N SER A 185 7.13 -2.43 -19.31
CA SER A 185 6.38 -2.75 -18.11
C SER A 185 6.36 -4.25 -17.83
N VAL A 186 6.24 -4.61 -16.55
CA VAL A 186 6.21 -6.01 -16.10
C VAL A 186 4.79 -6.38 -15.72
N ILE A 187 4.31 -7.50 -16.26
CA ILE A 187 3.00 -8.07 -15.95
C ILE A 187 3.24 -9.43 -15.29
N SER A 188 2.59 -9.72 -14.18
CA SER A 188 2.68 -10.96 -13.44
C SER A 188 1.29 -11.53 -13.18
N GLU A 189 0.90 -12.51 -14.00
CA GLU A 189 -0.30 -13.34 -13.81
C GLU A 189 0.10 -14.77 -13.40
N GLU A 190 -0.30 -15.79 -14.16
CA GLU A 190 0.21 -17.16 -14.01
C GLU A 190 1.69 -17.24 -14.38
N SER A 191 2.11 -16.43 -15.36
CA SER A 191 3.51 -16.23 -15.72
C SER A 191 3.85 -14.74 -15.67
N THR A 192 5.13 -14.43 -15.46
CA THR A 192 5.61 -13.05 -15.52
C THR A 192 6.08 -12.73 -16.93
N GLU A 193 5.43 -11.76 -17.56
CA GLU A 193 5.72 -11.28 -18.90
C GLU A 193 6.27 -9.86 -18.83
N VAL A 194 7.04 -9.47 -19.83
CA VAL A 194 7.51 -8.09 -19.98
C VAL A 194 7.04 -7.57 -21.32
N LEU A 195 6.37 -6.43 -21.29
CA LEU A 195 6.01 -5.68 -22.48
C LEU A 195 7.01 -4.56 -22.68
N ILE A 196 7.46 -4.37 -23.91
CA ILE A 196 8.41 -3.33 -24.26
C ILE A 196 7.99 -2.68 -25.56
N ALA A 197 7.92 -1.35 -25.54
CA ALA A 197 7.55 -0.54 -26.67
C ALA A 197 8.80 0.09 -27.29
N ARG A 198 8.77 0.23 -28.63
CA ARG A 198 9.77 0.93 -29.41
C ARG A 198 9.05 1.73 -30.51
N GLY A 199 8.78 3.00 -30.23
CA GLY A 199 7.95 3.83 -31.12
C GLY A 199 6.52 3.29 -31.13
N LEU A 200 6.05 2.81 -32.29
CA LEU A 200 4.72 2.18 -32.45
C LEU A 200 4.74 0.67 -32.18
N GLU A 201 5.91 0.05 -32.17
CA GLU A 201 6.05 -1.39 -32.04
C GLU A 201 5.89 -1.77 -30.56
N LEU A 202 4.98 -2.68 -30.26
CA LEU A 202 4.82 -3.27 -28.93
C LEU A 202 5.24 -4.73 -28.98
N TYR A 203 6.16 -5.13 -28.10
CA TYR A 203 6.66 -6.50 -28.04
C TYR A 203 6.33 -7.12 -26.68
N ARG A 204 5.89 -8.38 -26.71
CA ARG A 204 5.82 -9.27 -25.56
C ARG A 204 7.06 -10.14 -25.51
N LEU A 205 7.85 -9.98 -24.45
CA LEU A 205 9.02 -10.80 -24.20
C LEU A 205 8.62 -12.13 -23.54
N LYS A 206 9.18 -13.22 -24.02
CA LYS A 206 9.01 -14.57 -23.48
C LYS A 206 10.12 -14.88 -22.48
N GLN A 207 9.86 -15.75 -21.49
CA GLN A 207 10.85 -16.18 -20.50
C GLN A 207 11.86 -17.21 -21.04
N ASP A 208 12.38 -16.99 -22.24
CA ASP A 208 13.39 -17.84 -22.88
C ASP A 208 14.22 -16.96 -23.81
N GLU A 209 15.54 -16.96 -23.62
CA GLU A 209 16.47 -16.14 -24.42
C GLU A 209 16.59 -16.62 -25.87
N HIS A 210 16.22 -17.88 -26.16
CA HIS A 210 16.27 -18.46 -27.50
C HIS A 210 14.98 -18.25 -28.30
N LEU A 211 13.90 -17.79 -27.66
CA LEU A 211 12.65 -17.48 -28.35
C LEU A 211 12.66 -16.05 -28.91
N THR A 212 11.91 -15.84 -29.99
CA THR A 212 11.66 -14.49 -30.52
C THR A 212 10.55 -13.82 -29.72
N SER A 213 10.72 -12.54 -29.41
CA SER A 213 9.66 -11.69 -28.84
C SER A 213 8.45 -11.65 -29.79
N ALA A 214 7.23 -11.73 -29.25
CA ALA A 214 6.02 -11.62 -30.05
C ALA A 214 5.64 -10.15 -30.23
N MET A 215 5.49 -9.68 -31.46
CA MET A 215 4.92 -8.36 -31.73
C MET A 215 3.42 -8.41 -31.42
N LEU A 216 2.94 -7.44 -30.66
CA LEU A 216 1.55 -7.24 -30.33
C LEU A 216 1.00 -6.09 -31.19
N GLU A 217 -0.22 -6.26 -31.66
CA GLU A 217 -0.98 -5.19 -32.30
C GLU A 217 -1.97 -4.64 -31.25
N PRO A 218 -1.68 -3.50 -30.63
CA PRO A 218 -2.60 -2.91 -29.67
C PRO A 218 -3.84 -2.41 -30.42
N ASP A 219 -5.02 -2.82 -29.95
CA ASP A 219 -6.31 -2.39 -30.50
C ASP A 219 -6.62 -0.95 -30.06
N ILE A 220 -5.93 0.02 -30.67
CA ILE A 220 -6.10 1.45 -30.42
C ILE A 220 -6.76 2.08 -31.65
N THR A 221 -8.02 2.45 -31.49
CA THR A 221 -8.86 2.99 -32.58
C THR A 221 -8.35 4.35 -33.11
N ASN A 222 -7.71 5.14 -32.25
CA ASN A 222 -7.18 6.46 -32.61
C ASN A 222 -5.74 6.37 -33.11
N LYS A 223 -5.38 7.16 -34.12
CA LYS A 223 -4.00 7.24 -34.60
C LYS A 223 -3.09 7.82 -33.52
N TYR A 224 -1.94 7.19 -33.29
CA TYR A 224 -0.88 7.63 -32.40
C TYR A 224 0.48 7.52 -33.09
N THR A 225 1.50 8.20 -32.57
CA THR A 225 2.85 8.26 -33.18
C THR A 225 3.90 7.44 -32.43
N SER A 226 3.67 7.20 -31.14
CA SER A 226 4.55 6.37 -30.29
C SER A 226 3.86 5.99 -28.98
N ILE A 227 4.22 4.84 -28.42
CA ILE A 227 3.88 4.42 -27.05
C ILE A 227 5.00 4.91 -26.14
N LEU A 228 4.69 5.91 -25.30
CA LEU A 228 5.68 6.57 -24.43
C LEU A 228 5.66 6.02 -23.00
N GLU A 229 4.54 5.51 -22.53
CA GLU A 229 4.38 5.02 -21.17
C GLU A 229 3.39 3.86 -21.12
N MET A 230 3.60 2.95 -20.17
CA MET A 230 2.73 1.79 -19.93
C MET A 230 2.53 1.60 -18.43
N ALA A 231 1.33 1.89 -17.94
CA ALA A 231 0.95 1.60 -16.56
C ALA A 231 0.44 0.16 -16.43
N VAL A 232 0.73 -0.48 -15.29
CA VAL A 232 0.27 -1.84 -14.96
C VAL A 232 -0.80 -1.73 -13.89
N SER A 233 -1.83 -2.56 -13.96
CA SER A 233 -2.82 -2.68 -12.89
C SER A 233 -2.15 -3.15 -11.60
N LEU A 234 -2.70 -2.75 -10.46
CA LEU A 234 -2.08 -2.97 -9.14
C LEU A 234 -1.90 -4.44 -8.75
N ASN A 235 -2.71 -5.34 -9.29
CA ASN A 235 -2.53 -6.78 -9.13
C ASN A 235 -1.41 -7.34 -10.02
N ALA A 236 -0.67 -6.48 -10.72
CA ALA A 236 0.32 -6.76 -11.75
C ALA A 236 -0.22 -7.53 -12.97
N ARG A 237 -1.54 -7.71 -13.13
CA ARG A 237 -2.09 -8.65 -14.12
C ARG A 237 -2.39 -8.09 -15.50
N HIS A 238 -2.74 -6.82 -15.58
CA HIS A 238 -3.17 -6.19 -16.82
C HIS A 238 -2.35 -4.93 -17.08
N LEU A 239 -2.20 -4.53 -18.35
CA LEU A 239 -1.84 -3.15 -18.65
C LEU A 239 -3.02 -2.26 -18.25
N ALA A 240 -2.78 -1.35 -17.31
CA ALA A 240 -3.73 -0.31 -16.99
C ALA A 240 -3.60 0.79 -18.06
N LEU A 241 -4.44 0.70 -19.08
CA LEU A 241 -5.00 1.93 -19.62
C LEU A 241 -6.03 2.39 -18.59
N CYS A 242 -5.59 3.19 -17.62
CA CYS A 242 -6.43 4.29 -17.19
C CYS A 242 -7.74 3.95 -16.42
N GLY A 243 -7.73 2.97 -15.49
CA GLY A 243 -8.87 2.67 -14.61
C GLY A 243 -10.17 2.27 -15.34
N ASN A 244 -11.20 1.84 -14.61
CA ASN A 244 -12.52 1.60 -15.25
C ASN A 244 -13.25 2.91 -15.59
N GLU A 245 -12.95 3.99 -14.86
CA GLU A 245 -13.75 5.22 -14.86
C GLU A 245 -12.93 6.51 -14.97
N ALA A 246 -11.67 6.54 -14.50
CA ALA A 246 -10.81 7.72 -14.58
C ALA A 246 -9.32 7.41 -14.45
N VAL A 247 -8.51 8.38 -14.88
CA VAL A 247 -7.03 8.40 -14.85
C VAL A 247 -6.57 9.53 -13.98
N VAL A 248 -5.51 9.32 -13.21
CA VAL A 248 -4.80 10.39 -12.50
C VAL A 248 -3.47 10.63 -13.22
N LEU A 249 -3.25 11.86 -13.63
CA LEU A 249 -2.05 12.32 -14.30
C LEU A 249 -1.42 13.44 -13.46
N TYR A 250 -0.10 13.52 -13.45
CA TYR A 250 0.62 14.56 -12.75
C TYR A 250 1.70 15.15 -13.63
N TRP A 251 1.74 16.48 -13.70
CA TRP A 251 2.78 17.24 -14.39
C TRP A 251 3.62 17.99 -13.35
N GLU A 252 4.87 17.55 -13.19
CA GLU A 252 5.81 18.13 -12.24
C GLU A 252 6.10 19.62 -12.54
N ARG A 253 6.23 19.98 -13.82
CA ARG A 253 6.56 21.34 -14.26
C ARG A 253 5.61 22.41 -13.72
N ASP A 254 4.31 22.10 -13.71
CA ASP A 254 3.27 23.02 -13.26
C ASP A 254 2.67 22.58 -11.90
N SER A 255 3.29 21.60 -11.24
CA SER A 255 2.83 20.97 -9.99
C SER A 255 1.33 20.67 -9.97
N THR A 256 0.84 20.13 -11.07
CA THR A 256 -0.59 20.01 -11.34
C THR A 256 -1.01 18.56 -11.53
N LEU A 257 -1.99 18.13 -10.75
CA LEU A 257 -2.62 16.81 -10.82
C LEU A 257 -3.97 16.93 -11.54
N LEU A 258 -4.17 16.10 -12.57
CA LEU A 258 -5.37 16.06 -13.38
C LEU A 258 -6.05 14.70 -13.22
N VAL A 259 -7.33 14.71 -12.87
CA VAL A 259 -8.18 13.53 -12.97
C VAL A 259 -8.96 13.62 -14.27
N VAL A 260 -8.78 12.65 -15.17
CA VAL A 260 -9.49 12.57 -16.45
C VAL A 260 -10.46 11.40 -16.42
N GLY A 261 -11.76 11.68 -16.50
CA GLY A 261 -12.80 10.66 -16.59
C GLY A 261 -12.83 9.98 -17.95
N LYS A 262 -13.40 8.77 -18.01
CA LYS A 262 -13.55 7.95 -19.22
C LYS A 262 -14.16 8.69 -20.41
N TYR A 263 -15.02 9.69 -20.18
CA TYR A 263 -15.67 10.47 -21.22
C TYR A 263 -15.02 11.86 -21.40
N GLY A 264 -13.79 12.05 -20.95
CA GLY A 264 -13.00 13.26 -21.17
C GLY A 264 -13.26 14.40 -20.18
N GLN A 265 -14.08 14.19 -19.15
CA GLN A 265 -14.23 15.17 -18.07
C GLN A 265 -12.93 15.31 -17.29
N LYS A 266 -12.67 16.52 -16.79
CA LYS A 266 -11.39 16.87 -16.19
C LYS A 266 -11.59 17.52 -14.83
N MET A 267 -10.73 17.19 -13.88
CA MET A 267 -10.59 17.92 -12.64
C MET A 267 -9.13 18.21 -12.36
N LEU A 268 -8.83 19.45 -11.99
CA LEU A 268 -7.49 19.95 -11.76
C LEU A 268 -7.24 20.21 -10.28
N TYR A 269 -6.07 19.82 -9.80
CA TYR A 269 -5.53 20.18 -8.49
C TYR A 269 -4.14 20.76 -8.65
N SER A 270 -3.91 21.93 -8.07
CA SER A 270 -2.58 22.55 -8.03
C SER A 270 -1.96 22.33 -6.65
N TYR A 271 -0.66 22.09 -6.63
CA TYR A 271 0.13 21.90 -5.42
C TYR A 271 1.26 22.93 -5.37
N ASP A 272 1.64 23.33 -4.16
CA ASP A 272 2.78 24.22 -3.89
C ASP A 272 4.12 23.45 -3.91
N GLY A 273 4.28 22.49 -4.83
CA GLY A 273 5.51 21.69 -5.01
C GLY A 273 5.29 20.28 -5.55
N THR A 274 6.40 19.54 -5.69
CA THR A 274 6.39 18.16 -6.20
C THR A 274 5.59 17.22 -5.29
N VAL A 275 4.77 16.36 -5.89
CA VAL A 275 4.07 15.28 -5.18
C VAL A 275 4.51 13.91 -5.66
N HIS A 276 4.54 12.94 -4.75
CA HIS A 276 4.77 11.54 -5.03
C HIS A 276 3.43 10.79 -5.03
N LEU A 277 3.08 10.20 -6.18
CA LEU A 277 1.87 9.40 -6.34
C LEU A 277 2.15 7.93 -6.05
N VAL A 278 1.29 7.32 -5.23
CA VAL A 278 1.35 5.89 -4.93
C VAL A 278 0.00 5.26 -5.26
N PRO A 279 -0.07 4.42 -6.30
CA PRO A 279 -1.32 3.75 -6.63
C PRO A 279 -1.66 2.69 -5.57
N GLU A 280 -2.93 2.60 -5.18
CA GLU A 280 -3.48 1.65 -4.22
C GLU A 280 -4.78 1.03 -4.78
N ILE A 281 -5.20 -0.14 -4.29
CA ILE A 281 -6.30 -0.92 -4.91
C ILE A 281 -7.64 -0.17 -4.99
N ASP A 282 -7.80 0.86 -4.17
CA ASP A 282 -9.00 1.65 -4.00
C ASP A 282 -8.78 3.16 -4.18
N GLY A 283 -7.62 3.58 -4.67
CA GLY A 283 -7.33 4.99 -4.89
C GLY A 283 -5.87 5.29 -5.22
N VAL A 284 -5.49 6.55 -5.07
CA VAL A 284 -4.12 7.03 -5.22
C VAL A 284 -3.76 7.81 -3.97
N ARG A 285 -2.69 7.40 -3.29
CA ARG A 285 -2.08 8.22 -2.24
C ARG A 285 -1.24 9.30 -2.89
N ILE A 286 -1.40 10.52 -2.38
CA ILE A 286 -0.67 11.69 -2.85
C ILE A 286 0.15 12.17 -1.67
N VAL A 287 1.46 12.08 -1.78
CA VAL A 287 2.40 12.50 -0.74
C VAL A 287 3.08 13.78 -1.20
N SER A 288 2.81 14.89 -0.52
CA SER A 288 3.46 16.18 -0.75
C SER A 288 4.45 16.50 0.37
N ASN A 289 5.07 17.68 0.31
CA ASN A 289 5.91 18.18 1.39
C ASN A 289 5.15 18.35 2.71
N THR A 290 3.84 18.65 2.66
CA THR A 290 3.06 19.03 3.84
C THR A 290 1.95 18.04 4.20
N GLN A 291 1.45 17.26 3.24
CA GLN A 291 0.25 16.43 3.41
C GLN A 291 0.42 15.06 2.76
N HIS A 292 -0.23 14.06 3.37
CA HIS A 292 -0.51 12.78 2.76
C HIS A 292 -2.02 12.67 2.57
N GLU A 293 -2.46 12.64 1.32
CA GLU A 293 -3.86 12.63 0.94
C GLU A 293 -4.24 11.31 0.25
N LEU A 294 -5.53 10.97 0.27
CA LEU A 294 -6.09 9.87 -0.53
C LEU A 294 -7.09 10.41 -1.52
N LEU A 295 -6.83 10.16 -2.80
CA LEU A 295 -7.76 10.38 -3.90
C LEU A 295 -8.43 9.06 -4.25
N GLN A 296 -9.75 8.98 -4.13
CA GLN A 296 -10.49 7.75 -4.45
C GLN A 296 -11.88 8.04 -5.03
N LYS A 297 -12.44 7.05 -5.73
CA LYS A 297 -13.88 7.05 -6.04
C LYS A 297 -14.65 7.00 -4.71
N VAL A 298 -15.71 7.80 -4.60
CA VAL A 298 -16.60 7.73 -3.43
C VAL A 298 -17.34 6.38 -3.50
N PRO A 299 -17.26 5.53 -2.46
CA PRO A 299 -17.98 4.25 -2.45
C PRO A 299 -19.49 4.47 -2.62
N GLU A 300 -20.16 3.59 -3.36
CA GLU A 300 -21.58 3.76 -3.68
C GLU A 300 -22.46 3.87 -2.43
N VAL A 301 -22.19 3.06 -1.40
CA VAL A 301 -22.92 3.11 -0.14
C VAL A 301 -22.75 4.44 0.60
N VAL A 302 -21.56 5.05 0.51
CA VAL A 302 -21.27 6.37 1.08
C VAL A 302 -22.05 7.44 0.31
N GLN A 303 -22.08 7.34 -1.03
CA GLN A 303 -22.89 8.22 -1.89
C GLN A 303 -24.38 8.15 -1.53
N LYS A 304 -24.93 6.94 -1.38
CA LYS A 304 -26.33 6.73 -0.99
C LYS A 304 -26.67 7.44 0.32
N ILE A 305 -25.76 7.48 1.29
CA ILE A 305 -26.03 8.12 2.58
C ILE A 305 -25.82 9.63 2.56
N PHE A 306 -24.70 10.12 2.02
CA PHE A 306 -24.29 11.52 2.20
C PHE A 306 -24.60 12.43 1.02
N ARG A 307 -24.92 11.90 -0.17
CA ARG A 307 -25.27 12.74 -1.33
C ARG A 307 -26.40 13.70 -0.95
N ILE A 308 -26.24 14.97 -1.33
CA ILE A 308 -27.24 16.01 -1.07
C ILE A 308 -28.58 15.59 -1.66
N ASN A 309 -29.64 15.74 -0.87
CA ASN A 309 -31.00 15.32 -1.22
C ASN A 309 -31.14 13.81 -1.53
N SER A 310 -30.26 12.97 -0.97
CA SER A 310 -30.43 11.53 -1.10
C SER A 310 -31.70 11.04 -0.43
N THR A 311 -32.50 10.29 -1.19
CA THR A 311 -33.71 9.60 -0.74
C THR A 311 -33.47 8.11 -0.47
N ASP A 312 -32.20 7.68 -0.38
CA ASP A 312 -31.86 6.30 -0.06
C ASP A 312 -32.15 5.96 1.42
N PRO A 313 -32.44 4.68 1.76
CA PRO A 313 -32.79 4.26 3.11
C PRO A 313 -31.78 4.73 4.19
N GLY A 314 -30.49 4.55 3.95
CA GLY A 314 -29.43 4.93 4.89
C GLY A 314 -29.35 6.44 5.16
N SER A 315 -29.69 7.27 4.17
CA SER A 315 -29.78 8.73 4.33
C SER A 315 -30.89 9.10 5.32
N PHE A 316 -32.09 8.54 5.14
CA PHE A 316 -33.22 8.78 6.05
C PHE A 316 -32.94 8.27 7.46
N LEU A 317 -32.33 7.09 7.62
CA LEU A 317 -31.97 6.57 8.95
C LEU A 317 -30.95 7.46 9.66
N LEU A 318 -29.96 7.99 8.91
CA LEU A 318 -28.98 8.92 9.46
C LEU A 318 -29.66 10.21 9.94
N GLU A 319 -30.54 10.80 9.14
CA GLU A 319 -31.28 12.01 9.55
C GLU A 319 -32.23 11.73 10.73
N ALA A 320 -32.91 10.58 10.74
CA ALA A 320 -33.71 10.15 11.88
C ALA A 320 -32.89 10.10 13.17
N SER A 321 -31.69 9.50 13.13
CA SER A 321 -30.78 9.45 14.27
C SER A 321 -30.31 10.84 14.72
N LYS A 322 -30.01 11.74 13.78
CA LYS A 322 -29.64 13.14 14.10
C LYS A 322 -30.78 13.89 14.77
N GLN A 323 -32.02 13.74 14.29
CA GLN A 323 -33.19 14.39 14.89
C GLN A 323 -33.52 13.79 16.27
N PHE A 324 -33.32 12.48 16.43
CA PHE A 324 -33.49 11.80 17.72
C PHE A 324 -32.52 12.34 18.76
N GLN A 325 -31.24 12.49 18.40
CA GLN A 325 -30.22 13.08 19.28
C GLN A 325 -30.54 14.54 19.69
N LYS A 326 -31.34 15.26 18.90
CA LYS A 326 -31.83 16.61 19.20
C LYS A 326 -33.13 16.62 19.99
N GLY A 327 -33.73 15.46 20.30
CA GLY A 327 -35.04 15.37 20.93
C GLY A 327 -36.22 15.83 20.05
N SER A 328 -36.05 15.83 18.73
CA SER A 328 -37.08 16.30 17.79
C SER A 328 -38.04 15.18 17.38
N HIS A 329 -39.35 15.48 17.35
CA HIS A 329 -40.39 14.56 16.85
C HIS A 329 -40.18 14.15 15.39
N LYS A 330 -39.47 14.98 14.60
CA LYS A 330 -39.10 14.68 13.21
C LYS A 330 -38.33 13.38 13.04
N ALA A 331 -37.69 12.87 14.10
CA ALA A 331 -37.07 11.56 14.10
C ALA A 331 -38.05 10.45 13.71
N ASN A 332 -39.28 10.51 14.22
CA ASN A 332 -40.32 9.53 13.91
C ASN A 332 -40.80 9.65 12.46
N GLU A 333 -40.90 10.88 11.93
CA GLU A 333 -41.25 11.12 10.52
C GLU A 333 -40.23 10.42 9.59
N TYR A 334 -38.93 10.63 9.83
CA TYR A 334 -37.89 9.98 9.04
C TYR A 334 -37.85 8.45 9.20
N ILE A 335 -38.10 7.92 10.42
CA ILE A 335 -38.21 6.47 10.62
C ILE A 335 -39.36 5.89 9.80
N CYS A 336 -40.52 6.56 9.77
CA CYS A 336 -41.67 6.13 8.97
C CYS A 336 -41.34 6.06 7.47
N LEU A 337 -40.53 7.00 6.95
CA LEU A 337 -40.11 7.00 5.54
C LEU A 337 -39.26 5.78 5.16
N VAL A 338 -38.53 5.19 6.11
CA VAL A 338 -37.62 4.05 5.87
C VAL A 338 -38.11 2.74 6.47
N LYS A 339 -39.32 2.70 7.03
CA LYS A 339 -39.83 1.55 7.82
C LYS A 339 -39.73 0.20 7.09
N ASN A 340 -40.01 0.17 5.78
CA ASN A 340 -40.01 -1.05 4.98
C ASN A 340 -38.59 -1.53 4.61
N ASP A 341 -37.62 -0.62 4.58
CA ASP A 341 -36.24 -0.86 4.14
C ASP A 341 -35.23 -0.63 5.28
N LEU A 342 -35.70 -0.67 6.52
CA LEU A 342 -34.91 -0.28 7.68
C LEU A 342 -33.69 -1.20 7.88
N GLN A 343 -33.85 -2.51 7.61
CA GLN A 343 -32.75 -3.46 7.63
C GLN A 343 -31.66 -3.09 6.61
N THR A 344 -32.06 -2.65 5.41
CA THR A 344 -31.14 -2.14 4.38
C THR A 344 -30.45 -0.86 4.84
N ALA A 345 -31.20 0.09 5.42
CA ALA A 345 -30.65 1.34 5.93
C ALA A 345 -29.58 1.12 7.02
N VAL A 346 -29.83 0.19 7.95
CA VAL A 346 -28.86 -0.17 8.99
C VAL A 346 -27.61 -0.76 8.36
N ASN A 347 -27.75 -1.70 7.42
CA ASN A 347 -26.61 -2.32 6.75
C ASN A 347 -25.81 -1.29 5.95
N GLN A 348 -26.46 -0.36 5.25
CA GLN A 348 -25.79 0.75 4.57
C GLN A 348 -24.97 1.61 5.54
N CYS A 349 -25.51 1.96 6.71
CA CYS A 349 -24.77 2.71 7.73
C CYS A 349 -23.57 1.91 8.28
N ILE A 350 -23.74 0.61 8.51
CA ILE A 350 -22.66 -0.30 8.96
C ILE A 350 -21.58 -0.46 7.90
N GLU A 351 -21.91 -0.43 6.62
CA GLU A 351 -20.93 -0.56 5.55
C GLU A 351 -20.20 0.76 5.28
N ALA A 352 -20.95 1.86 5.15
CA ALA A 352 -20.41 3.19 4.86
C ALA A 352 -19.37 3.66 5.88
N VAL A 353 -19.56 3.33 7.17
CA VAL A 353 -18.64 3.72 8.24
C VAL A 353 -17.22 3.21 8.03
N GLY A 354 -17.04 2.06 7.38
CA GLY A 354 -15.72 1.48 7.14
C GLY A 354 -14.86 2.32 6.19
N TYR A 355 -15.51 3.07 5.30
CA TYR A 355 -14.85 3.92 4.32
C TYR A 355 -14.46 5.29 4.87
N GLU A 356 -14.93 5.66 6.06
CA GLU A 356 -14.67 6.96 6.67
C GLU A 356 -13.38 6.93 7.52
N PHE A 357 -12.62 8.02 7.46
CA PHE A 357 -11.41 8.23 8.27
C PHE A 357 -11.68 9.14 9.48
N ASP A 358 -12.62 10.08 9.36
CA ASP A 358 -13.03 10.96 10.45
C ASP A 358 -13.79 10.16 11.53
N THR A 359 -13.24 10.13 12.74
CA THR A 359 -13.83 9.39 13.87
C THR A 359 -15.18 9.91 14.33
N GLU A 360 -15.50 11.19 14.12
CA GLU A 360 -16.81 11.76 14.41
C GLU A 360 -17.85 11.33 13.38
N VAL A 361 -17.49 11.28 12.10
CA VAL A 361 -18.34 10.72 11.04
C VAL A 361 -18.57 9.22 11.27
N GLN A 362 -17.52 8.48 11.67
CA GLN A 362 -17.65 7.07 12.02
C GLN A 362 -18.63 6.86 13.18
N LYS A 363 -18.47 7.60 14.28
CA LYS A 363 -19.39 7.54 15.44
C LYS A 363 -20.82 7.88 15.04
N MET A 364 -21.01 8.87 14.17
CA MET A 364 -22.31 9.29 13.67
C MET A 364 -23.02 8.15 12.93
N LEU A 365 -22.35 7.47 11.99
CA LEU A 365 -22.92 6.34 11.25
C LEU A 365 -23.18 5.12 12.14
N ILE A 366 -22.28 4.80 13.08
CA ILE A 366 -22.49 3.71 14.05
C ILE A 366 -23.70 3.98 14.94
N ARG A 367 -23.87 5.22 15.43
CA ARG A 367 -25.06 5.60 16.20
C ARG A 367 -26.34 5.49 15.38
N ALA A 368 -26.31 5.86 14.10
CA ALA A 368 -27.45 5.70 13.20
C ALA A 368 -27.83 4.22 13.00
N ALA A 369 -26.83 3.36 12.76
CA ALA A 369 -27.04 1.92 12.69
C ALA A 369 -27.59 1.35 14.00
N GLN A 370 -27.04 1.74 15.15
CA GLN A 370 -27.53 1.31 16.46
C GLN A 370 -28.98 1.73 16.70
N PHE A 371 -29.33 2.97 16.34
CA PHE A 371 -30.68 3.51 16.45
C PHE A 371 -31.67 2.72 15.58
N GLY A 372 -31.33 2.46 14.31
CA GLY A 372 -32.21 1.70 13.41
C GLY A 372 -32.44 0.26 13.86
N LYS A 373 -31.43 -0.38 14.46
CA LYS A 373 -31.57 -1.74 15.01
C LYS A 373 -32.67 -1.87 16.07
N CYS A 374 -33.00 -0.80 16.80
CA CYS A 374 -34.06 -0.82 17.79
C CYS A 374 -35.47 -1.03 17.19
N PHE A 375 -35.62 -0.84 15.88
CA PHE A 375 -36.91 -0.93 15.19
C PHE A 375 -37.00 -2.12 14.21
N VAL A 376 -35.95 -2.94 14.11
CA VAL A 376 -35.95 -4.18 13.31
C VAL A 376 -36.00 -5.39 14.24
N ALA A 377 -37.08 -6.18 14.14
CA ALA A 377 -37.18 -7.44 14.86
C ALA A 377 -36.12 -8.44 14.36
N ASP A 378 -35.51 -9.19 15.28
CA ASP A 378 -34.59 -10.29 14.99
C ASP A 378 -33.32 -9.95 14.18
N MET A 379 -32.93 -8.67 14.11
CA MET A 379 -31.68 -8.29 13.43
C MET A 379 -30.44 -8.78 14.17
N ARG A 380 -29.69 -9.69 13.54
CA ARG A 380 -28.40 -10.17 14.04
C ARG A 380 -27.40 -9.03 14.17
N SER A 381 -26.65 -9.03 15.27
CA SER A 381 -25.67 -7.98 15.58
C SER A 381 -24.26 -8.27 15.06
N ASP A 382 -24.06 -9.39 14.35
CA ASP A 382 -22.73 -9.88 13.97
C ASP A 382 -21.97 -8.87 13.09
N SER A 383 -22.60 -8.35 12.04
CA SER A 383 -22.00 -7.35 11.13
C SER A 383 -21.67 -6.04 11.84
N TYR A 384 -22.59 -5.56 12.70
CA TYR A 384 -22.40 -4.35 13.51
C TYR A 384 -21.22 -4.50 14.48
N VAL A 385 -21.17 -5.61 15.22
CA VAL A 385 -20.10 -5.90 16.19
C VAL A 385 -18.77 -6.08 15.47
N TYR A 386 -18.77 -6.78 14.33
CA TYR A 386 -17.60 -6.94 13.48
C TYR A 386 -17.06 -5.59 13.01
N MET A 387 -17.91 -4.72 12.46
CA MET A 387 -17.49 -3.40 11.99
C MET A 387 -16.95 -2.54 13.14
N CYS A 388 -17.62 -2.54 14.31
CA CYS A 388 -17.10 -1.84 15.50
C CYS A 388 -15.69 -2.32 15.89
N ARG A 389 -15.44 -3.64 15.83
CA ARG A 389 -14.11 -4.22 16.12
C ARG A 389 -13.09 -3.79 15.07
N LEU A 390 -13.48 -3.85 13.79
CA LEU A 390 -12.66 -3.46 12.65
C LEU A 390 -12.22 -1.99 12.74
N LEU A 391 -13.15 -1.08 13.00
CA LEU A 391 -12.86 0.36 13.14
C LEU A 391 -11.85 0.63 14.25
N ARG A 392 -11.94 -0.07 15.39
CA ARG A 392 -10.96 0.10 16.47
C ARG A 392 -9.55 -0.29 16.03
N VAL A 393 -9.43 -1.39 15.28
CA VAL A 393 -8.13 -1.84 14.73
C VAL A 393 -7.63 -0.85 13.69
N LEU A 394 -8.47 -0.47 12.73
CA LEU A 394 -8.13 0.49 11.67
C LEU A 394 -7.68 1.83 12.24
N ASN A 395 -8.45 2.40 13.18
CA ASN A 395 -8.10 3.69 13.78
C ASN A 395 -6.80 3.59 14.62
N ALA A 396 -6.55 2.46 15.27
CA ALA A 396 -5.31 2.27 16.03
C ALA A 396 -4.06 2.21 15.14
N VAL A 397 -4.16 1.59 13.95
CA VAL A 397 -3.02 1.53 13.01
C VAL A 397 -2.89 2.80 12.16
N ARG A 398 -4.01 3.51 11.94
CA ARG A 398 -4.04 4.83 11.31
C ARG A 398 -3.51 5.93 12.22
N ASP A 399 -3.41 5.74 13.54
CA ASP A 399 -2.85 6.74 14.44
C ASP A 399 -1.49 7.23 13.92
N PRO A 400 -1.23 8.55 13.84
CA PRO A 400 0.01 9.09 13.27
C PRO A 400 1.30 8.55 13.91
N LYS A 401 1.24 8.06 15.16
CA LYS A 401 2.38 7.40 15.83
C LYS A 401 2.74 6.06 15.21
N VAL A 402 1.75 5.36 14.64
CA VAL A 402 1.91 4.09 13.92
C VAL A 402 2.09 4.34 12.42
N GLY A 403 1.28 5.25 11.86
CA GLY A 403 1.44 5.77 10.50
C GLY A 403 1.17 4.73 9.40
N ILE A 404 0.13 3.91 9.55
CA ILE A 404 -0.34 2.95 8.54
C ILE A 404 -1.75 3.36 8.08
N PRO A 405 -1.90 4.11 6.98
CA PRO A 405 -3.19 4.61 6.51
C PRO A 405 -4.00 3.55 5.74
N LEU A 406 -4.26 2.42 6.40
CA LEU A 406 -4.94 1.27 5.79
C LEU A 406 -6.44 1.56 5.59
N THR A 407 -6.97 1.26 4.41
CA THR A 407 -8.41 1.36 4.12
C THR A 407 -9.16 0.08 4.48
N VAL A 408 -10.49 0.16 4.59
CA VAL A 408 -11.34 -1.03 4.79
C VAL A 408 -11.26 -2.00 3.60
N THR A 409 -11.05 -1.50 2.38
CA THR A 409 -10.90 -2.32 1.17
C THR A 409 -9.59 -3.11 1.17
N GLN A 410 -8.54 -2.52 1.73
CA GLN A 410 -7.22 -3.15 1.83
C GLN A 410 -7.16 -4.18 2.96
N TYR A 411 -7.89 -3.96 4.05
CA TYR A 411 -7.83 -4.80 5.26
C TYR A 411 -8.03 -6.32 5.02
N PRO A 412 -8.97 -6.80 4.19
CA PRO A 412 -9.14 -8.23 3.90
C PRO A 412 -7.92 -8.90 3.27
N PHE A 413 -7.08 -8.14 2.56
CA PHE A 413 -5.83 -8.66 1.98
C PHE A 413 -4.73 -8.83 3.06
N PHE A 414 -4.87 -8.16 4.21
CA PHE A 414 -3.95 -8.24 5.35
C PHE A 414 -4.41 -9.17 6.46
N LEU A 415 -5.62 -9.70 6.42
CA LEU A 415 -6.06 -10.71 7.38
C LEU A 415 -6.98 -11.66 6.63
N LYS A 416 -6.43 -12.77 6.16
CA LYS A 416 -7.26 -13.85 5.62
C LYS A 416 -8.25 -14.36 6.67
N PRO A 417 -9.41 -14.89 6.26
CA PRO A 417 -10.65 -14.17 6.42
C PRO A 417 -11.58 -14.90 7.39
N LEU A 418 -12.19 -14.15 8.32
CA LEU A 418 -13.32 -14.69 9.09
C LEU A 418 -14.56 -14.95 8.20
N TYR A 419 -14.54 -14.56 6.93
CA TYR A 419 -15.56 -14.88 5.93
C TYR A 419 -14.92 -15.09 4.56
N VAL A 420 -14.25 -16.24 4.33
CA VAL A 420 -14.38 -17.06 3.11
C VAL A 420 -13.69 -18.39 3.42
N LYS A 421 -14.49 -19.45 3.48
CA LYS A 421 -14.10 -20.84 3.62
C LYS A 421 -13.44 -21.37 2.32
N LEU A 422 -12.48 -20.65 1.74
CA LEU A 422 -11.67 -21.13 0.63
C LEU A 422 -10.37 -21.70 1.22
N LYS A 423 -10.46 -23.00 1.48
CA LYS A 423 -9.45 -23.92 2.02
C LYS A 423 -8.18 -24.08 1.16
N CYS A 424 -7.89 -23.12 0.28
CA CYS A 424 -6.87 -23.25 -0.75
C CYS A 424 -5.90 -22.05 -0.74
N MET A 425 -5.11 -21.89 0.32
CA MET A 425 -3.73 -21.36 0.22
C MET A 425 -2.98 -21.74 1.51
N LYS A 426 -2.17 -22.80 1.45
CA LYS A 426 -1.27 -23.23 2.54
C LYS A 426 0.04 -22.42 2.56
N LYS A 427 0.03 -21.09 2.36
CA LYS A 427 1.25 -20.27 2.44
C LYS A 427 1.02 -18.96 3.18
N LYS A 428 2.04 -18.59 3.96
CA LYS A 428 2.14 -17.52 4.95
C LYS A 428 1.95 -16.15 4.28
N GLU A 429 0.72 -15.72 4.10
CA GLU A 429 0.41 -14.34 3.72
C GLU A 429 0.72 -13.45 4.92
N GLN A 430 1.51 -12.39 4.69
CA GLN A 430 1.86 -11.45 5.75
C GLN A 430 0.63 -10.66 6.16
N GLY A 431 0.20 -10.89 7.40
CA GLY A 431 -0.95 -10.22 7.93
C GLY A 431 -0.63 -8.81 8.43
N LEU A 432 -1.67 -8.05 8.82
CA LEU A 432 -1.51 -6.79 9.55
C LEU A 432 -0.60 -6.97 10.78
N LEU A 433 -0.71 -8.12 11.45
CA LEU A 433 0.17 -8.47 12.57
C LEU A 433 1.63 -8.58 12.13
N ASP A 434 1.94 -9.31 11.06
CA ASP A 434 3.32 -9.43 10.56
C ASP A 434 3.90 -8.05 10.24
N ARG A 435 3.11 -7.17 9.62
CA ARG A 435 3.52 -5.79 9.35
C ARG A 435 3.81 -5.00 10.63
N LEU A 436 2.94 -5.07 11.62
CA LEU A 436 3.16 -4.42 12.92
C LEU A 436 4.40 -4.98 13.63
N ILE A 437 4.60 -6.28 13.56
CA ILE A 437 5.74 -6.98 14.15
C ILE A 437 7.05 -6.58 13.45
N THR A 438 7.09 -6.54 12.12
CA THR A 438 8.22 -6.04 11.33
C THR A 438 8.57 -4.60 11.70
N ARG A 439 7.55 -3.78 12.00
CA ARG A 439 7.70 -2.39 12.48
C ARG A 439 8.03 -2.27 13.98
N ASN A 440 8.32 -3.36 14.68
CA ASN A 440 8.57 -3.41 16.12
C ASN A 440 7.38 -2.90 16.99
N ASN A 441 6.16 -2.82 16.45
CA ASN A 441 4.94 -2.44 17.19
C ASN A 441 4.33 -3.63 17.95
N TYR A 442 5.16 -4.36 18.71
CA TYR A 442 4.77 -5.60 19.39
C TYR A 442 3.61 -5.43 20.37
N TYR A 443 3.59 -4.33 21.13
CA TYR A 443 2.52 -4.08 22.10
C TYR A 443 1.17 -3.94 21.39
N LEU A 444 1.09 -3.10 20.36
CA LEU A 444 -0.13 -2.91 19.59
C LEU A 444 -0.56 -4.21 18.90
N ALA A 445 0.38 -4.96 18.32
CA ALA A 445 0.11 -6.26 17.73
C ALA A 445 -0.51 -7.24 18.75
N LEU A 446 0.02 -7.31 19.98
CA LEU A 446 -0.53 -8.14 21.05
C LEU A 446 -1.92 -7.68 21.48
N GLN A 447 -2.15 -6.37 21.61
CA GLN A 447 -3.47 -5.84 21.94
C GLN A 447 -4.49 -6.19 20.86
N ILE A 448 -4.13 -6.05 19.58
CA ILE A 448 -5.00 -6.41 18.45
C ILE A 448 -5.28 -7.91 18.45
N ALA A 449 -4.26 -8.76 18.58
CA ALA A 449 -4.43 -10.22 18.57
C ALA A 449 -5.37 -10.70 19.70
N LYS A 450 -5.18 -10.16 20.92
CA LYS A 450 -6.07 -10.44 22.06
C LYS A 450 -7.47 -9.92 21.82
N TYR A 451 -7.60 -8.70 21.31
CA TYR A 451 -8.89 -8.06 21.04
C TYR A 451 -9.71 -8.82 19.98
N LEU A 452 -9.05 -9.32 18.94
CA LEU A 452 -9.67 -10.12 17.88
C LEU A 452 -9.86 -11.60 18.27
N LYS A 453 -9.40 -12.01 19.46
CA LYS A 453 -9.44 -13.39 19.96
C LYS A 453 -8.80 -14.38 18.99
N MET A 454 -7.64 -14.00 18.44
CA MET A 454 -6.90 -14.88 17.53
C MET A 454 -6.38 -16.12 18.27
N PRO A 455 -6.29 -17.28 17.61
CA PRO A 455 -5.66 -18.46 18.20
C PRO A 455 -4.24 -18.14 18.69
N GLU A 456 -3.86 -18.64 19.86
CA GLU A 456 -2.57 -18.29 20.49
C GLU A 456 -1.37 -18.48 19.55
N LYS A 457 -1.37 -19.60 18.81
CA LYS A 457 -0.33 -19.94 17.83
C LYS A 457 -0.13 -18.88 16.75
N GLU A 458 -1.21 -18.30 16.23
CA GLU A 458 -1.19 -17.32 15.13
C GLU A 458 -1.15 -15.86 15.63
N GLY A 459 -1.58 -15.63 16.88
CA GLY A 459 -1.56 -14.33 17.54
C GLY A 459 -0.38 -14.19 18.49
N SER A 460 -0.65 -14.35 19.78
CA SER A 460 0.30 -14.04 20.86
C SER A 460 1.63 -14.79 20.75
N SER A 461 1.62 -16.11 20.52
CA SER A 461 2.84 -16.93 20.47
C SER A 461 3.71 -16.54 19.27
N HIS A 462 3.11 -16.29 18.10
CA HIS A 462 3.82 -15.80 16.92
C HIS A 462 4.49 -14.44 17.15
N ILE A 463 3.77 -13.49 17.75
CA ILE A 463 4.30 -12.15 18.08
C ILE A 463 5.47 -12.27 19.08
N LEU A 464 5.31 -13.10 20.11
CA LEU A 464 6.31 -13.28 21.16
C LEU A 464 7.58 -13.97 20.64
N VAL A 465 7.45 -14.97 19.77
CA VAL A 465 8.61 -15.61 19.12
C VAL A 465 9.38 -14.59 18.28
N HIS A 466 8.69 -13.77 17.48
CA HIS A 466 9.37 -12.74 16.69
C HIS A 466 10.03 -11.68 17.57
N TRP A 467 9.38 -11.26 18.66
CA TRP A 467 9.97 -10.35 19.64
C TRP A 467 11.24 -10.92 20.27
N ALA A 468 11.22 -12.20 20.68
CA ALA A 468 12.37 -12.87 21.25
C ALA A 468 13.53 -12.95 20.24
N LYS A 469 13.26 -13.34 18.99
CA LYS A 469 14.26 -13.32 17.90
C LYS A 469 14.87 -11.95 17.69
N TYR A 470 14.04 -10.90 17.66
CA TYR A 470 14.52 -9.53 17.56
C TYR A 470 15.41 -9.14 18.75
N LYS A 471 15.00 -9.47 19.98
CA LYS A 471 15.73 -9.14 21.20
C LYS A 471 17.10 -9.82 21.25
N VAL A 472 17.16 -11.10 20.88
CA VAL A 472 18.40 -11.88 20.74
C VAL A 472 19.30 -11.31 19.64
N SER A 473 18.74 -10.75 18.56
CA SER A 473 19.54 -10.15 17.48
C SER A 473 20.23 -8.83 17.87
N GLN A 474 19.95 -8.25 19.03
CA GLN A 474 20.53 -6.98 19.48
C GLN A 474 21.91 -7.18 20.10
N SER A 475 23.00 -6.94 19.36
CA SER A 475 24.38 -7.15 19.86
C SER A 475 24.75 -6.32 21.09
N GLN A 476 24.06 -5.21 21.35
CA GLN A 476 24.41 -4.27 22.42
C GLN A 476 23.96 -4.72 23.82
N LEU A 477 23.08 -5.72 23.88
CA LEU A 477 22.47 -6.17 25.14
C LEU A 477 23.22 -7.38 25.69
N GLU A 478 23.46 -7.38 27.00
CA GLU A 478 24.08 -8.51 27.70
C GLU A 478 23.26 -9.80 27.56
N GLU A 479 23.94 -10.94 27.37
CA GLU A 479 23.31 -12.24 27.12
C GLU A 479 22.38 -12.67 28.26
N GLU A 480 22.85 -12.61 29.50
CA GLU A 480 22.11 -13.04 30.67
C GLU A 480 20.86 -12.17 30.92
N THR A 481 20.99 -10.86 30.72
CA THR A 481 19.85 -9.93 30.81
C THR A 481 18.80 -10.23 29.74
N VAL A 482 19.22 -10.49 28.50
CA VAL A 482 18.29 -10.85 27.40
C VAL A 482 17.60 -12.18 27.67
N ALA A 483 18.35 -13.21 28.11
CA ALA A 483 17.80 -14.51 28.44
C ALA A 483 16.76 -14.41 29.57
N ARG A 484 17.06 -13.66 30.63
CA ARG A 484 16.14 -13.40 31.74
C ARG A 484 14.87 -12.69 31.29
N GLU A 485 14.97 -11.60 30.53
CA GLU A 485 13.80 -10.87 30.03
C GLU A 485 12.92 -11.75 29.12
N ILE A 486 13.54 -12.59 28.29
CA ILE A 486 12.83 -13.53 27.43
C ILE A 486 12.13 -14.60 28.26
N ALA A 487 12.81 -15.17 29.25
CA ALA A 487 12.22 -16.17 30.15
C ALA A 487 11.06 -15.60 30.98
N GLU A 488 11.22 -14.39 31.53
CA GLU A 488 10.17 -13.69 32.28
C GLU A 488 8.93 -13.42 31.40
N LYS A 489 9.12 -13.06 30.12
CA LYS A 489 8.03 -12.66 29.24
C LYS A 489 7.36 -13.82 28.50
N LEU A 490 8.12 -14.83 28.09
CA LEU A 490 7.58 -16.05 27.48
C LEU A 490 6.97 -16.97 28.53
N GLY A 491 7.58 -17.06 29.72
CA GLY A 491 7.12 -17.87 30.84
C GLY A 491 6.72 -19.29 30.42
N TYR A 492 5.56 -19.73 30.89
CA TYR A 492 4.94 -21.02 30.54
C TYR A 492 3.93 -20.92 29.39
N THR A 493 4.05 -19.92 28.51
CA THR A 493 3.08 -19.72 27.42
C THR A 493 3.08 -20.93 26.49
N SER A 494 1.91 -21.54 26.32
CA SER A 494 1.70 -22.71 25.46
C SER A 494 1.99 -22.40 23.98
N GLY A 495 2.61 -23.36 23.30
CA GLY A 495 2.80 -23.31 21.84
C GLY A 495 3.97 -22.43 21.35
N ILE A 496 4.86 -21.98 22.23
CA ILE A 496 6.10 -21.28 21.84
C ILE A 496 7.21 -22.30 21.61
N SER A 497 7.77 -22.30 20.39
CA SER A 497 8.92 -23.14 20.05
C SER A 497 10.23 -22.41 20.36
N TYR A 498 10.85 -22.74 21.49
CA TYR A 498 12.15 -22.18 21.89
C TYR A 498 13.29 -22.53 20.91
N SER A 499 13.15 -23.62 20.14
CA SER A 499 14.14 -24.04 19.14
C SER A 499 14.42 -22.97 18.09
N GLU A 500 13.40 -22.25 17.64
CA GLU A 500 13.58 -21.19 16.65
C GLU A 500 14.31 -19.98 17.22
N ILE A 501 14.06 -19.65 18.49
CA ILE A 501 14.72 -18.56 19.20
C ILE A 501 16.19 -18.90 19.41
N ALA A 502 16.47 -20.14 19.83
CA ALA A 502 17.83 -20.65 20.03
C ALA A 502 18.63 -20.71 18.72
N SER A 503 18.00 -21.10 17.60
CA SER A 503 18.64 -21.06 16.28
C SER A 503 19.07 -19.63 15.93
N THR A 504 18.18 -18.66 16.09
CA THR A 504 18.52 -17.25 15.89
C THR A 504 19.60 -16.77 16.87
N ALA A 505 19.58 -17.22 18.13
CA ALA A 505 20.66 -16.89 19.08
C ALA A 505 22.02 -17.38 18.62
N SER A 506 22.10 -18.63 18.18
CA SER A 506 23.30 -19.24 17.63
C SER A 506 23.81 -18.48 16.39
N GLU A 507 22.93 -18.09 15.47
CA GLU A 507 23.27 -17.30 14.28
C GLU A 507 23.89 -15.93 14.64
N TYR A 508 23.45 -15.32 15.74
CA TYR A 508 23.98 -14.06 16.25
C TYR A 508 25.13 -14.24 17.26
N GLY A 509 25.66 -15.45 17.40
CA GLY A 509 26.83 -15.75 18.22
C GLY A 509 26.55 -15.84 19.74
N ARG A 510 25.27 -15.81 20.15
CA ARG A 510 24.85 -15.97 21.55
C ARG A 510 24.73 -17.46 21.87
N LYS A 511 25.72 -18.00 22.59
CA LYS A 511 25.84 -19.44 22.86
C LYS A 511 25.30 -19.87 24.22
N ASN A 512 25.07 -18.93 25.13
CA ASN A 512 24.63 -19.17 26.51
C ASN A 512 23.16 -18.79 26.72
#